data_AF-A0A968XQZ5-F1
#
_entry.id   AF-A0A968XQZ5-F1
#
_cell.length_a   1.000
_cell.length_b   1.000
_cell.length_c   1.000
_cell.angle_alpha   90.00
_cell.angle_beta   90.00
_cell.angle_gamma   90.00
#
_symmetry.space_group_name_H-M   'P 1'
#
loop_
_entity.id
_entity.type
_entity.pdbx_description
1 polymer ?
#
loop_
_entity_poly.entity_id
_entity_poly.type
_entity_poly.pdbx_seq_one_letter_code
_entity_poly.pdbx_strand_id
1 'polypeptide(L)'
;MNSSMSISPHNGTIPEVFLYFRGRQEGPLSLLEAQERWAHYQQDPLILYWKPGMESWVSATELFGTPHAPSKAVTPRILVVDDDVIMTEFITHLLHQEGYAVDVCIDVQPACRTLDQKQIKHFDCIVTDYQMPGGSGLDLVRWIKQRDEGLQILMLTAQDDKELVKKGLRAGIHDFLEKPLQERQFFDAVRSAINQTARRREEKAAFLEMVRGRLTGHGELAEQVITSLANRESSVTSLFTKLDTIVEYSKKLEDPRQAATQTRLLSTSVNR
;
A
#
# COMPACT_ATOMS: atom_id res chain seq x y z
N MET A 1 -41.87 33.90 26.11
CA MET A 1 -40.81 34.34 27.04
C MET A 1 -39.49 34.13 26.36
N ASN A 2 -38.89 35.25 25.98
CA ASN A 2 -37.50 35.60 25.64
C ASN A 2 -36.60 34.56 24.95
N SER A 3 -35.74 34.89 24.01
CA SER A 3 -35.49 36.04 23.12
C SER A 3 -34.28 35.62 22.30
N SER A 4 -34.22 36.14 21.08
CA SER A 4 -33.14 36.11 20.12
C SER A 4 -31.72 36.24 20.72
N MET A 5 -30.78 35.42 20.24
CA MET A 5 -29.37 35.79 20.16
C MET A 5 -28.95 35.73 18.69
N SER A 6 -28.95 36.92 18.07
CA SER A 6 -28.25 37.22 16.84
C SER A 6 -26.76 37.33 17.15
N ILE A 7 -25.91 36.54 16.48
CA ILE A 7 -24.48 36.82 16.32
C ILE A 7 -24.11 36.48 14.88
N SER A 8 -23.96 37.50 14.04
CA SER A 8 -23.13 37.41 12.83
C SER A 8 -21.66 37.35 13.24
N PRO A 9 -20.80 36.63 12.50
CA PRO A 9 -19.61 37.31 11.99
C PRO A 9 -19.16 36.84 10.60
N HIS A 10 -19.08 37.78 9.65
CA HIS A 10 -18.05 37.76 8.61
C HIS A 10 -16.81 38.45 9.20
N ASN A 11 -15.82 37.68 9.67
CA ASN A 11 -14.47 38.19 9.90
C ASN A 11 -13.45 37.05 10.13
N GLY A 12 -12.70 36.67 9.09
CA GLY A 12 -11.40 35.95 9.17
C GLY A 12 -11.18 34.85 10.22
N THR A 13 -12.22 34.09 10.60
CA THR A 13 -12.18 33.22 11.78
C THR A 13 -11.68 31.83 11.40
N ILE A 14 -10.73 31.31 12.17
CA ILE A 14 -10.28 29.91 12.09
C ILE A 14 -11.54 29.03 12.24
N PRO A 15 -11.77 28.02 11.38
CA PRO A 15 -12.95 27.17 11.50
C PRO A 15 -12.96 26.45 12.86
N GLU A 16 -13.93 26.81 13.69
CA GLU A 16 -14.20 26.18 14.97
C GLU A 16 -15.10 24.95 14.77
N VAL A 17 -14.72 23.81 15.33
CA VAL A 17 -15.46 22.55 15.29
C VAL A 17 -15.82 22.10 16.70
N PHE A 18 -16.90 21.33 16.84
CA PHE A 18 -17.27 20.67 18.09
C PHE A 18 -17.04 19.18 17.97
N LEU A 19 -16.42 18.55 18.96
CA LEU A 19 -16.18 17.11 19.02
C LEU A 19 -17.29 16.43 19.81
N TYR A 20 -17.76 15.25 19.36
CA TYR A 20 -18.63 14.38 20.12
C TYR A 20 -18.03 12.98 20.25
N PHE A 21 -17.83 12.55 21.49
CA PHE A 21 -17.27 11.25 21.80
C PHE A 21 -17.83 10.71 23.11
N ARG A 22 -18.27 9.44 23.11
CA ARG A 22 -18.83 8.73 24.30
C ARG A 22 -19.89 9.52 25.08
N GLY A 23 -20.80 10.18 24.38
CA GLY A 23 -21.91 10.91 24.99
C GLY A 23 -21.58 12.31 25.51
N ARG A 24 -20.35 12.80 25.28
CA ARG A 24 -19.93 14.17 25.65
C ARG A 24 -19.58 14.98 24.42
N GLN A 25 -20.03 16.24 24.42
CA GLN A 25 -19.66 17.25 23.43
C GLN A 25 -18.56 18.16 24.01
N GLU A 26 -17.52 18.42 23.24
CA GLU A 26 -16.39 19.29 23.58
C GLU A 26 -16.22 20.37 22.50
N GLY A 27 -15.84 21.59 22.89
CA GLY A 27 -15.53 22.70 21.98
C GLY A 27 -16.13 24.05 22.41
N PRO A 28 -15.96 25.11 21.60
CA PRO A 28 -15.36 25.10 20.26
C PRO A 28 -13.84 24.79 20.28
N LEU A 29 -13.37 24.07 19.26
CA LEU A 29 -11.95 23.73 19.02
C LEU A 29 -11.53 24.27 17.66
N SER A 30 -10.30 24.78 17.53
CA SER A 30 -9.68 24.96 16.22
C SER A 30 -9.48 23.62 15.50
N LEU A 31 -9.33 23.62 14.17
CA LEU A 31 -9.01 22.40 13.41
C LEU A 31 -7.74 21.69 13.91
N LEU A 32 -6.74 22.44 14.36
CA LEU A 32 -5.50 21.87 14.89
C LEU A 32 -5.76 21.16 16.22
N GLU A 33 -6.46 21.81 17.16
CA GLU A 33 -6.83 21.19 18.44
C GLU A 33 -7.74 19.97 18.23
N ALA A 34 -8.64 20.05 17.26
CA ALA A 34 -9.50 18.94 16.87
C ALA A 34 -8.71 17.74 16.32
N GLN A 35 -7.68 17.98 15.51
CA GLN A 35 -6.76 16.96 15.00
C GLN A 35 -5.89 16.36 16.12
N GLU A 36 -5.37 17.18 17.03
CA GLU A 36 -4.61 16.72 18.21
C GLU A 36 -5.48 15.86 19.15
N ARG A 37 -6.75 16.25 19.34
CA ARG A 37 -7.73 15.45 20.09
C ARG A 37 -8.00 14.12 19.42
N TRP A 38 -8.17 14.11 18.10
CA TRP A 38 -8.36 12.87 17.35
C TRP A 38 -7.17 11.92 17.50
N ALA A 39 -5.93 12.45 17.41
CA ALA A 39 -4.71 11.69 17.65
C ALA A 39 -4.62 11.16 19.09
N HIS A 40 -5.01 11.95 20.09
CA HIS A 40 -5.08 11.52 21.49
C HIS A 40 -6.03 10.34 21.70
N TYR A 41 -7.14 10.32 20.97
CA TYR A 41 -8.10 9.21 20.96
C TYR A 41 -7.72 8.06 20.01
N GLN A 42 -6.43 7.90 19.74
CA GLN A 42 -5.91 6.82 18.88
C GLN A 42 -6.54 6.81 17.48
N GLN A 43 -6.95 7.99 17.01
CA GLN A 43 -7.60 8.19 15.72
C GLN A 43 -8.87 7.34 15.53
N ASP A 44 -9.65 7.16 16.60
CA ASP A 44 -10.94 6.45 16.56
C ASP A 44 -11.86 7.04 15.46
N PRO A 45 -12.28 6.25 14.47
CA PRO A 45 -13.11 6.73 13.36
C PRO A 45 -14.54 7.08 13.78
N LEU A 46 -14.97 6.69 15.00
CA LEU A 46 -16.30 6.99 15.54
C LEU A 46 -16.40 8.37 16.20
N ILE A 47 -15.31 9.13 16.24
CA ILE A 47 -15.35 10.52 16.70
C ILE A 47 -16.04 11.37 15.63
N LEU A 48 -17.06 12.13 16.05
CA LEU A 48 -17.81 13.02 15.19
C LEU A 48 -17.42 14.47 15.45
N TYR A 49 -17.33 15.25 14.39
CA TYR A 49 -17.09 16.69 14.45
C TYR A 49 -18.24 17.46 13.81
N TRP A 50 -18.76 18.48 14.47
CA TRP A 50 -19.72 19.40 13.88
C TRP A 50 -18.98 20.42 13.01
N LYS A 51 -19.35 20.49 11.73
CA LYS A 51 -18.77 21.44 10.78
C LYS A 51 -19.77 22.57 10.47
N PRO A 52 -19.53 23.81 10.95
CA PRO A 52 -20.48 24.91 10.77
C PRO A 52 -20.85 25.20 9.31
N GLY A 53 -19.91 25.04 8.37
CA GLY A 53 -20.16 25.27 6.94
C GLY A 53 -21.00 24.20 6.24
N MET A 54 -21.31 23.07 6.89
CA MET A 54 -22.10 21.96 6.35
C MET A 54 -23.34 21.63 7.20
N GLU A 55 -23.57 22.37 8.29
CA GLU A 55 -24.65 22.15 9.27
C GLU A 55 -24.87 20.67 9.65
N SER A 56 -23.79 19.90 9.75
CA SER A 56 -23.85 18.46 9.97
C SER A 56 -22.67 17.93 10.78
N TRP A 57 -22.90 16.80 11.45
CA TRP A 57 -21.86 15.98 12.06
C TRP A 57 -21.15 15.17 10.97
N VAL A 58 -19.83 15.32 10.87
CA VAL A 58 -18.96 14.56 9.97
C VAL A 58 -18.03 13.67 10.79
N SER A 59 -17.62 12.53 10.24
CA SER A 59 -16.65 11.67 10.94
C SER A 59 -15.26 12.33 10.96
N ALA A 60 -14.44 11.98 11.95
CA ALA A 60 -13.03 12.39 11.98
C ALA A 60 -12.29 12.00 10.70
N THR A 61 -12.64 10.84 10.15
CA THR A 61 -12.15 10.31 8.87
C THR A 61 -12.46 11.22 7.68
N GLU A 62 -13.65 11.83 7.69
CA GLU A 62 -14.12 12.74 6.65
C GLU A 62 -13.53 14.15 6.83
N LEU A 63 -13.22 14.53 8.07
CA LEU A 63 -12.65 15.84 8.39
C LEU A 63 -11.12 15.89 8.22
N PHE A 64 -10.42 14.81 8.55
CA PHE A 64 -8.95 14.74 8.59
C PHE A 64 -8.35 13.68 7.65
N GLY A 65 -9.17 12.93 6.93
CA GLY A 65 -8.75 11.78 6.11
C GLY A 65 -8.73 10.47 6.91
N THR A 66 -8.48 9.34 6.25
CA THR A 66 -8.40 8.04 6.93
C THR A 66 -7.28 8.00 7.97
N PRO A 67 -7.52 7.47 9.18
CA PRO A 67 -6.46 7.30 10.17
C PRO A 67 -5.36 6.42 9.60
N HIS A 68 -4.20 7.01 9.30
CA HIS A 68 -2.96 6.24 9.34
C HIS A 68 -2.69 6.01 10.81
N ALA A 69 -3.09 4.84 11.31
CA ALA A 69 -2.51 4.33 12.53
C ALA A 69 -0.98 4.55 12.42
N PRO A 70 -0.30 5.16 13.40
CA PRO A 70 1.13 4.94 13.49
C PRO A 70 1.27 3.44 13.62
N SER A 71 1.66 2.78 12.51
CA SER A 71 1.81 1.34 12.47
C SER A 71 2.74 1.01 13.63
N LYS A 72 2.20 0.29 14.63
CA LYS A 72 2.95 -0.33 15.72
C LYS A 72 4.29 -0.75 15.15
N ALA A 73 5.40 -0.08 15.50
CA ALA A 73 6.67 -0.12 14.78
C ALA A 73 6.96 -1.53 14.24
N VAL A 74 6.55 -1.80 13.00
CA VAL A 74 6.69 -3.12 12.40
C VAL A 74 8.14 -3.15 11.98
N THR A 75 8.93 -3.97 12.66
CA THR A 75 10.30 -4.23 12.26
C THR A 75 10.30 -4.69 10.80
N PRO A 76 10.90 -3.92 9.87
CA PRO A 76 10.88 -4.31 8.46
C PRO A 76 11.57 -5.66 8.28
N ARG A 77 11.00 -6.50 7.42
CA ARG A 77 11.49 -7.86 7.18
C ARG A 77 12.16 -7.96 5.82
N ILE A 78 13.36 -8.52 5.81
CA ILE A 78 14.19 -8.67 4.62
C ILE A 78 14.41 -10.16 4.36
N LEU A 79 14.25 -10.59 3.11
CA LEU A 79 14.70 -11.92 2.68
C LEU A 79 16.05 -11.80 1.98
N VAL A 80 17.05 -12.53 2.49
CA VAL A 80 18.38 -12.65 1.87
C VAL A 80 18.46 -13.99 1.14
N VAL A 81 18.86 -13.97 -0.13
CA VAL A 81 18.98 -15.16 -0.98
C VAL A 81 20.37 -15.20 -1.61
N ASP A 82 21.25 -16.05 -1.08
CA ASP A 82 22.63 -16.20 -1.56
C ASP A 82 23.14 -17.59 -1.15
N ASP A 83 23.80 -18.33 -2.05
CA ASP A 83 24.33 -19.66 -1.77
C ASP A 83 25.64 -19.62 -0.97
N ASP A 84 26.30 -18.45 -0.92
CA ASP A 84 27.46 -18.22 -0.09
C ASP A 84 27.03 -18.01 1.38
N VAL A 85 27.21 -19.07 2.17
CA VAL A 85 26.88 -19.09 3.61
C VAL A 85 27.60 -17.96 4.36
N ILE A 86 28.86 -17.67 4.04
CA ILE A 86 29.64 -16.62 4.72
C ILE A 86 29.03 -15.25 4.41
N MET A 87 28.65 -15.02 3.15
CA MET A 87 27.99 -13.78 2.74
C MET A 87 26.62 -13.62 3.41
N THR A 88 25.80 -14.68 3.46
CA THR A 88 24.50 -14.61 4.14
C THR A 88 24.63 -14.33 5.63
N GLU A 89 25.60 -14.93 6.33
CA GLU A 89 25.87 -14.67 7.75
C GLU A 89 26.30 -13.22 7.98
N PHE A 90 27.20 -12.71 7.14
CA PHE A 90 27.66 -11.32 7.19
C PHE A 90 26.50 -10.33 6.99
N ILE A 91 25.71 -10.49 5.92
CA ILE A 91 24.57 -9.61 5.63
C ILE A 91 23.53 -9.70 6.75
N THR A 92 23.23 -10.91 7.24
CA THR A 92 22.27 -11.11 8.34
C THR A 92 22.72 -10.40 9.61
N HIS A 93 24.00 -10.49 9.94
CA HIS A 93 24.57 -9.79 11.09
C HIS A 93 24.42 -8.26 10.96
N LEU A 94 24.80 -7.70 9.81
CA LEU A 94 24.66 -6.26 9.54
C LEU A 94 23.21 -5.79 9.65
N LEU A 95 22.27 -6.51 9.05
CA LEU A 95 20.86 -6.16 9.08
C LEU A 95 20.24 -6.28 10.48
N HIS A 96 20.63 -7.29 11.26
CA HIS A 96 20.17 -7.43 12.64
C HIS A 96 20.69 -6.30 13.56
N GLN A 97 21.93 -5.82 13.35
CA GLN A 97 22.46 -4.68 14.11
C GLN A 97 21.64 -3.41 13.91
N GLU A 98 21.10 -3.20 12.70
CA GLU A 98 20.19 -2.09 12.38
C GLU A 98 18.72 -2.36 12.78
N GLY A 99 18.45 -3.51 13.42
CA GLY A 99 17.14 -3.84 13.97
C GLY A 99 16.14 -4.40 12.96
N TYR A 100 16.58 -4.86 11.78
CA TYR A 100 15.70 -5.53 10.81
C TYR A 100 15.46 -7.00 11.18
N ALA A 101 14.33 -7.55 10.73
CA ALA A 101 14.07 -8.99 10.78
C ALA A 101 14.59 -9.63 9.49
N VAL A 102 15.36 -10.71 9.58
CA VAL A 102 15.95 -11.35 8.39
C VAL A 102 15.52 -12.80 8.29
N ASP A 103 15.05 -13.18 7.10
CA ASP A 103 14.95 -14.56 6.67
C ASP A 103 16.05 -14.85 5.64
N VAL A 104 16.60 -16.06 5.64
CA VAL A 104 17.68 -16.46 4.73
C VAL A 104 17.26 -17.67 3.90
N CYS A 105 17.61 -17.67 2.63
CA CYS A 105 17.51 -18.80 1.72
C CYS A 105 18.82 -18.93 0.94
N ILE A 106 19.22 -20.16 0.61
CA ILE A 106 20.48 -20.43 -0.11
C ILE A 106 20.29 -20.71 -1.61
N ASP A 107 19.05 -20.61 -2.10
CA ASP A 107 18.70 -20.86 -3.50
C ASP A 107 17.30 -20.26 -3.80
N VAL A 108 17.00 -20.09 -5.09
CA VAL A 108 15.75 -19.54 -5.63
C VAL A 108 14.53 -20.37 -5.21
N GLN A 109 14.61 -21.70 -5.29
CA GLN A 109 13.45 -22.56 -5.00
C GLN A 109 12.99 -22.49 -3.53
N PRO A 110 13.89 -22.60 -2.53
CA PRO A 110 13.57 -22.29 -1.14
C PRO A 110 13.04 -20.86 -0.92
N ALA A 111 13.58 -19.87 -1.64
CA ALA A 111 13.10 -18.49 -1.54
C ALA A 111 11.65 -18.36 -1.98
N CYS A 112 11.29 -18.89 -3.15
CA CYS A 112 9.90 -18.90 -3.64
C CYS A 112 8.95 -19.57 -2.64
N ARG A 113 9.32 -20.75 -2.10
CA ARG A 113 8.51 -21.44 -1.09
C ARG A 113 8.34 -20.61 0.18
N THR A 114 9.39 -19.94 0.63
CA THR A 114 9.34 -19.07 1.81
C THR A 114 8.39 -17.89 1.58
N LEU A 115 8.46 -17.26 0.40
CA LEU A 115 7.59 -16.15 0.02
C LEU A 115 6.12 -16.58 -0.09
N ASP A 116 5.84 -17.80 -0.57
CA ASP A 116 4.48 -18.35 -0.59
C ASP A 116 3.99 -18.66 0.85
N GLN A 117 4.78 -19.36 1.67
CA GLN A 117 4.39 -19.80 3.01
C GLN A 117 4.21 -18.64 3.99
N LYS A 118 5.14 -17.68 3.98
CA LYS A 118 5.12 -16.51 4.86
C LYS A 118 4.33 -15.34 4.27
N GLN A 119 3.78 -15.49 3.08
CA GLN A 119 3.13 -14.46 2.27
C GLN A 119 4.06 -13.29 1.92
N ILE A 120 4.29 -13.10 0.62
CA ILE A 120 5.19 -12.08 0.06
C ILE A 120 4.97 -10.67 0.60
N LYS A 121 3.71 -10.32 0.93
CA LYS A 121 3.33 -9.01 1.51
C LYS A 121 3.96 -8.70 2.87
N HIS A 122 4.52 -9.70 3.56
CA HIS A 122 5.18 -9.53 4.85
C HIS A 122 6.68 -9.25 4.75
N PHE A 123 7.23 -9.17 3.54
CA PHE A 123 8.60 -8.73 3.27
C PHE A 123 8.59 -7.31 2.75
N ASP A 124 9.60 -6.52 3.11
CA ASP A 124 9.73 -5.10 2.73
C ASP A 124 10.88 -4.87 1.75
N CYS A 125 11.84 -5.80 1.71
CA CYS A 125 12.94 -5.81 0.76
C CYS A 125 13.42 -7.25 0.53
N ILE A 126 13.92 -7.52 -0.67
CA ILE A 126 14.60 -8.77 -1.02
C ILE A 126 16.03 -8.41 -1.41
N VAL A 127 17.01 -9.13 -0.87
CA VAL A 127 18.40 -9.07 -1.28
C VAL A 127 18.73 -10.42 -1.90
N THR A 128 19.10 -10.46 -3.18
CA THR A 128 19.40 -11.73 -3.87
C THR A 128 20.72 -11.65 -4.59
N ASP A 129 21.51 -12.72 -4.55
CA ASP A 129 22.62 -12.89 -5.47
C ASP A 129 22.12 -13.13 -6.90
N TYR A 130 22.92 -12.73 -7.89
CA TYR A 130 22.61 -12.94 -9.30
C TYR A 130 22.84 -14.39 -9.75
N GLN A 131 23.92 -15.03 -9.30
CA GLN A 131 24.37 -16.36 -9.75
C GLN A 131 24.36 -17.37 -8.61
N MET A 132 23.31 -18.18 -8.53
CA MET A 132 23.24 -19.28 -7.58
C MET A 132 23.27 -20.64 -8.31
N PRO A 133 23.82 -21.70 -7.69
CA PRO A 133 23.65 -23.06 -8.16
C PRO A 133 22.17 -23.45 -8.18
N GLY A 134 21.61 -23.69 -9.36
CA GLY A 134 20.21 -24.12 -9.51
C GLY A 134 19.22 -23.04 -10.00
N GLY A 135 19.67 -21.80 -10.21
CA GLY A 135 18.84 -20.76 -10.82
C GLY A 135 19.50 -19.38 -10.83
N SER A 136 18.95 -18.44 -11.61
CA SER A 136 19.40 -17.04 -11.55
C SER A 136 18.55 -16.24 -10.58
N GLY A 137 19.17 -15.32 -9.83
CA GLY A 137 18.44 -14.32 -9.06
C GLY A 137 17.49 -13.48 -9.93
N LEU A 138 17.75 -13.36 -11.23
CA LEU A 138 16.83 -12.72 -12.17
C LEU A 138 15.52 -13.48 -12.36
N ASP A 139 15.55 -14.81 -12.25
CA ASP A 139 14.33 -15.63 -12.31
C ASP A 139 13.49 -15.44 -11.04
N LEU A 140 14.15 -15.34 -9.88
CA LEU A 140 13.50 -14.95 -8.64
C LEU A 140 12.87 -13.56 -8.75
N VAL A 141 13.58 -12.58 -9.32
CA VAL A 141 13.04 -11.23 -9.57
C VAL A 141 11.77 -11.29 -10.41
N ARG A 142 11.79 -12.00 -11.54
CA ARG A 142 10.61 -12.12 -12.42
C ARG A 142 9.45 -12.79 -11.69
N TRP A 143 9.73 -13.84 -10.93
CA TRP A 143 8.73 -14.56 -10.14
C TRP A 143 8.10 -13.66 -9.07
N ILE A 144 8.92 -12.86 -8.38
CA ILE A 144 8.46 -11.89 -7.38
C ILE A 144 7.67 -10.79 -8.06
N LYS A 145 8.14 -10.19 -9.16
CA LYS A 145 7.47 -9.03 -9.77
C LYS A 145 6.15 -9.36 -10.45
N GLN A 146 5.95 -10.63 -10.83
CA GLN A 146 4.63 -11.14 -11.20
C GLN A 146 3.66 -11.19 -10.02
N ARG A 147 4.19 -11.24 -8.78
CA ARG A 147 3.44 -11.33 -7.53
C ARG A 147 3.35 -10.00 -6.77
N ASP A 148 4.46 -9.40 -6.40
CA ASP A 148 4.47 -8.07 -5.81
C ASP A 148 5.35 -7.16 -6.65
N GLU A 149 4.73 -6.46 -7.61
CA GLU A 149 5.41 -5.41 -8.38
C GLU A 149 5.93 -4.28 -7.47
N GLY A 150 5.26 -4.07 -6.34
CA GLY A 150 5.58 -3.06 -5.33
C GLY A 150 6.79 -3.40 -4.46
N LEU A 151 7.10 -4.69 -4.29
CA LEU A 151 8.22 -5.16 -3.48
C LEU A 151 9.56 -4.86 -4.18
N GLN A 152 10.42 -4.11 -3.51
CA GLN A 152 11.74 -3.78 -4.02
C GLN A 152 12.75 -4.92 -3.80
N ILE A 153 13.64 -5.08 -4.78
CA ILE A 153 14.64 -6.15 -4.82
C ILE A 153 16.00 -5.53 -5.11
N LEU A 154 16.98 -5.79 -4.25
CA LEU A 154 18.39 -5.49 -4.44
C LEU A 154 19.08 -6.73 -4.99
N MET A 155 19.87 -6.56 -6.04
CA MET A 155 20.64 -7.64 -6.64
C MET A 155 22.12 -7.48 -6.33
N LEU A 156 22.73 -8.53 -5.78
CA LEU A 156 24.17 -8.60 -5.56
C LEU A 156 24.84 -9.21 -6.79
N THR A 157 25.98 -8.66 -7.23
CA THR A 157 26.73 -9.17 -8.38
C THR A 157 28.23 -9.11 -8.12
N ALA A 158 28.98 -10.09 -8.61
CA ALA A 158 30.44 -10.10 -8.60
C ALA A 158 31.06 -9.44 -9.86
N GLN A 159 30.25 -9.03 -10.84
CA GLN A 159 30.72 -8.46 -12.10
C GLN A 159 29.92 -7.20 -12.48
N ASP A 160 30.63 -6.16 -12.94
CA ASP A 160 30.06 -5.00 -13.64
C ASP A 160 29.78 -5.36 -15.12
N ASP A 161 28.78 -6.23 -15.34
CA ASP A 161 28.24 -6.48 -16.67
C ASP A 161 27.09 -5.52 -16.97
N LYS A 162 27.35 -4.52 -17.81
CA LYS A 162 26.35 -3.52 -18.23
C LYS A 162 25.11 -4.13 -18.86
N GLU A 163 25.21 -5.28 -19.54
CA GLU A 163 24.05 -5.95 -20.13
C GLU A 163 23.21 -6.65 -19.07
N LEU A 164 23.84 -7.21 -18.03
CA LEU A 164 23.17 -7.75 -16.86
C LEU A 164 22.43 -6.64 -16.11
N VAL A 165 23.07 -5.49 -15.91
CA VAL A 165 22.44 -4.32 -15.28
C VAL A 165 21.18 -3.90 -16.04
N LYS A 166 21.27 -3.78 -17.38
CA LYS A 166 20.11 -3.47 -18.22
C LYS A 166 19.00 -4.52 -18.09
N LYS A 167 19.34 -5.80 -18.02
CA LYS A 167 18.35 -6.89 -17.86
C LYS A 167 17.64 -6.82 -16.51
N GLY A 168 18.36 -6.58 -15.41
CA GLY A 168 17.75 -6.48 -14.08
C GLY A 168 16.87 -5.23 -13.95
N LEU A 169 17.32 -4.08 -14.46
CA LEU A 169 16.49 -2.87 -14.47
C LEU A 169 15.18 -3.09 -15.25
N ARG A 170 15.24 -3.76 -16.41
CA ARG A 170 14.03 -4.14 -17.17
C ARG A 170 13.15 -5.15 -16.44
N ALA A 171 13.73 -6.01 -15.60
CA ALA A 171 12.99 -6.95 -14.77
C ALA A 171 12.38 -6.28 -13.52
N GLY A 172 12.69 -5.01 -13.26
CA GLY A 172 12.08 -4.20 -12.20
C GLY A 172 12.81 -4.25 -10.87
N ILE A 173 14.09 -4.62 -10.84
CA ILE A 173 14.87 -4.50 -9.59
C ILE A 173 15.00 -3.04 -9.17
N HIS A 174 15.26 -2.83 -7.88
CA HIS A 174 15.47 -1.51 -7.31
C HIS A 174 16.88 -1.01 -7.54
N ASP A 175 17.89 -1.84 -7.25
CA ASP A 175 19.30 -1.47 -7.40
C ASP A 175 20.22 -2.69 -7.53
N PHE A 176 21.44 -2.43 -8.01
CA PHE A 176 22.55 -3.38 -8.05
C PHE A 176 23.62 -3.00 -7.04
N LEU A 177 24.12 -3.98 -6.31
CA LEU A 177 25.26 -3.82 -5.41
C LEU A 177 26.40 -4.74 -5.84
N GLU A 178 27.56 -4.14 -6.10
CA GLU A 178 28.76 -4.88 -6.47
C GLU A 178 29.41 -5.49 -5.23
N LYS A 179 29.83 -6.76 -5.35
CA LYS A 179 30.65 -7.44 -4.35
C LYS A 179 32.12 -7.05 -4.56
N PRO A 180 32.89 -6.73 -3.51
CA PRO A 180 32.53 -6.80 -2.09
C PRO A 180 31.65 -5.62 -1.62
N LEU A 181 30.66 -5.92 -0.78
CA LEU A 181 29.68 -4.93 -0.32
C LEU A 181 30.32 -3.88 0.59
N GLN A 182 30.10 -2.61 0.26
CA GLN A 182 30.38 -1.51 1.16
C GLN A 182 29.17 -1.27 2.07
N GLU A 183 29.35 -1.40 3.39
CA GLU A 183 28.25 -1.34 4.38
C GLU A 183 27.35 -0.12 4.21
N ARG A 184 27.95 1.07 4.05
CA ARG A 184 27.19 2.31 3.86
C ARG A 184 26.30 2.25 2.63
N GLN A 185 26.84 1.83 1.49
CA GLN A 185 26.09 1.72 0.24
C GLN A 185 24.97 0.67 0.37
N PHE A 186 25.27 -0.46 1.01
CA PHE A 186 24.28 -1.50 1.27
C PHE A 186 23.11 -0.99 2.11
N PHE A 187 23.37 -0.30 3.23
CA PHE A 187 22.30 0.24 4.08
C PHE A 187 21.50 1.36 3.40
N ASP A 188 22.16 2.24 2.65
CA ASP A 188 21.48 3.28 1.88
C ASP A 188 20.52 2.67 0.85
N ALA A 189 20.96 1.62 0.15
CA ALA A 189 20.15 0.87 -0.80
C ALA A 189 18.98 0.13 -0.13
N VAL A 190 19.22 -0.56 1.00
CA VAL A 190 18.19 -1.27 1.77
C VAL A 190 17.12 -0.30 2.27
N ARG A 191 17.52 0.83 2.85
CA ARG A 191 16.57 1.84 3.35
C ARG A 191 15.75 2.44 2.21
N SER A 192 16.39 2.75 1.09
CA SER A 192 15.73 3.25 -0.12
C SER A 192 14.70 2.24 -0.65
N ALA A 193 15.07 0.96 -0.72
CA ALA A 193 14.18 -0.12 -1.16
C ALA A 193 12.97 -0.28 -0.23
N ILE A 194 13.17 -0.33 1.09
CA ILE A 194 12.08 -0.45 2.07
C ILE A 194 11.11 0.72 1.98
N ASN A 195 11.62 1.96 1.94
CA ASN A 195 10.79 3.15 1.82
C ASN A 195 9.98 3.15 0.53
N GLN A 196 10.58 2.69 -0.58
CA GLN A 196 9.91 2.59 -1.86
C GLN A 196 8.84 1.48 -1.88
N THR A 197 9.07 0.35 -1.20
CA THR A 197 8.05 -0.70 -0.99
C THR A 197 6.88 -0.16 -0.18
N ALA A 198 7.16 0.49 0.95
CA ALA A 198 6.13 1.08 1.83
C ALA A 198 5.27 2.09 1.05
N ARG A 199 5.91 3.03 0.34
CA ARG A 199 5.22 4.01 -0.49
C ARG A 199 4.31 3.37 -1.54
N ARG A 200 4.78 2.34 -2.26
CA ARG A 200 3.95 1.66 -3.28
C ARG A 200 2.76 0.93 -2.67
N ARG A 201 2.92 0.37 -1.46
CA ARG A 201 1.83 -0.27 -0.72
C ARG A 201 0.81 0.76 -0.24
N GLU A 202 1.26 1.90 0.27
CA GLU A 202 0.39 3.03 0.64
C GLU A 202 -0.38 3.57 -0.56
N GLU A 203 0.29 3.81 -1.70
CA GLU A 203 -0.34 4.26 -2.94
C GLU A 203 -1.38 3.24 -3.44
N LYS A 204 -1.07 1.93 -3.40
CA LYS A 204 -2.02 0.87 -3.76
C LYS A 204 -3.21 0.82 -2.80
N ALA A 205 -2.97 0.94 -1.50
CA ALA A 205 -4.04 0.93 -0.49
C ALA A 205 -4.97 2.14 -0.66
N ALA A 206 -4.41 3.34 -0.81
CA ALA A 206 -5.16 4.56 -1.06
C ALA A 206 -5.98 4.47 -2.35
N PHE A 207 -5.41 3.89 -3.40
CA PHE A 207 -6.14 3.64 -4.64
C PHE A 207 -7.31 2.68 -4.45
N LEU A 208 -7.11 1.56 -3.75
CA LEU A 208 -8.18 0.58 -3.48
C LEU A 208 -9.30 1.19 -2.62
N GLU A 209 -8.97 2.05 -1.66
CA GLU A 209 -9.97 2.77 -0.87
C GLU A 209 -10.72 3.82 -1.69
N MET A 210 -10.05 4.53 -2.60
CA MET A 210 -10.73 5.42 -3.56
C MET A 210 -11.71 4.63 -4.45
N VAL A 211 -11.30 3.45 -4.95
CA VAL A 211 -12.17 2.57 -5.73
C VAL A 211 -13.38 2.12 -4.91
N ARG A 212 -13.15 1.68 -3.66
CA ARG A 212 -14.21 1.29 -2.73
C ARG A 212 -15.21 2.43 -2.52
N GLY A 213 -14.71 3.65 -2.29
CA GLY A 213 -15.54 4.85 -2.16
C GLY A 213 -16.40 5.15 -3.39
N ARG A 214 -15.84 5.01 -4.60
CA ARG A 214 -16.59 5.23 -5.86
C ARG A 214 -17.61 4.15 -6.19
N LEU A 215 -17.41 2.94 -5.67
CA LEU A 215 -18.31 1.81 -5.87
C LEU A 215 -19.34 1.67 -4.73
N THR A 216 -19.42 2.65 -3.83
CA THR A 216 -20.45 2.68 -2.78
C THR A 216 -21.85 2.63 -3.40
N GLY A 217 -22.64 1.63 -3.00
CA GLY A 217 -23.98 1.37 -3.55
C GLY A 217 -24.06 0.24 -4.59
N HIS A 218 -22.94 -0.30 -5.08
CA HIS A 218 -22.92 -1.38 -6.09
C HIS A 218 -22.79 -2.81 -5.51
N GLY A 219 -22.97 -2.99 -4.20
CA GLY A 219 -23.14 -4.32 -3.55
C GLY A 219 -21.98 -5.30 -3.79
N GLU A 220 -22.30 -6.57 -4.05
CA GLU A 220 -21.31 -7.66 -4.25
C GLU A 220 -20.36 -7.45 -5.43
N LEU A 221 -20.78 -6.72 -6.48
CA LEU A 221 -19.95 -6.40 -7.65
C LEU A 221 -18.76 -5.50 -7.27
N ALA A 222 -18.96 -4.58 -6.32
CA ALA A 222 -17.88 -3.74 -5.80
C ALA A 222 -16.80 -4.58 -5.11
N GLU A 223 -17.21 -5.50 -4.24
CA GLU A 223 -16.30 -6.39 -3.52
C GLU A 223 -15.60 -7.39 -4.45
N GLN A 224 -16.29 -7.89 -5.49
CA GLN A 224 -15.65 -8.72 -6.52
C GLN A 224 -14.57 -7.95 -7.30
N VAL A 225 -14.85 -6.69 -7.67
CA VAL A 225 -13.87 -5.83 -8.34
C VAL A 225 -12.70 -5.54 -7.41
N ILE A 226 -12.94 -5.09 -6.18
CA ILE A 226 -11.89 -4.79 -5.19
C ILE A 226 -11.04 -6.03 -4.91
N THR A 227 -11.67 -7.18 -4.67
CA THR A 227 -10.96 -8.44 -4.44
C THR A 227 -10.16 -8.84 -5.68
N SER A 228 -10.71 -8.67 -6.88
CA SER A 228 -9.97 -8.95 -8.13
C SER A 228 -8.80 -7.98 -8.36
N LEU A 229 -8.88 -6.72 -7.94
CA LEU A 229 -7.81 -5.72 -8.05
C LEU A 229 -6.76 -5.88 -6.93
N ALA A 230 -7.18 -6.31 -5.75
CA ALA A 230 -6.29 -6.64 -4.65
C ALA A 230 -5.49 -7.92 -4.95
N ASN A 231 -6.15 -8.93 -5.52
CA ASN A 231 -5.58 -10.24 -5.86
C ASN A 231 -4.90 -10.27 -7.23
N ARG A 232 -5.31 -9.44 -8.21
CA ARG A 232 -4.54 -9.25 -9.44
C ARG A 232 -3.51 -8.18 -9.17
N GLU A 233 -2.34 -8.68 -8.84
CA GLU A 233 -1.08 -7.99 -8.70
C GLU A 233 -0.77 -7.24 -10.00
N SER A 234 -1.32 -6.04 -10.15
CA SER A 234 -1.19 -5.22 -11.34
C SER A 234 -0.90 -3.78 -10.92
N SER A 235 0.08 -3.17 -11.58
CA SER A 235 0.45 -1.76 -11.47
C SER A 235 -0.77 -0.83 -11.42
N VAL A 236 -0.69 0.21 -10.59
CA VAL A 236 -1.76 1.20 -10.36
C VAL A 236 -2.31 1.76 -11.69
N THR A 237 -1.45 2.00 -12.67
CA THR A 237 -1.82 2.45 -14.02
C THR A 237 -2.76 1.47 -14.75
N SER A 238 -2.53 0.15 -14.63
CA SER A 238 -3.41 -0.86 -15.21
C SER A 238 -4.75 -0.96 -14.48
N LEU A 239 -4.78 -0.61 -13.19
CA LEU A 239 -6.01 -0.61 -12.40
C LEU A 239 -6.89 0.60 -12.75
N PHE A 240 -6.31 1.77 -12.99
CA PHE A 240 -7.05 2.97 -13.43
C PHE A 240 -7.80 2.76 -14.76
N THR A 241 -7.15 2.20 -15.78
CA THR A 241 -7.81 1.91 -17.07
C THR A 241 -9.01 0.95 -16.92
N LYS A 242 -8.90 -0.01 -16.00
CA LYS A 242 -10.00 -0.94 -15.70
C LYS A 242 -11.12 -0.27 -14.90
N LEU A 243 -10.79 0.63 -13.97
CA LEU A 243 -11.78 1.36 -13.18
C LEU A 243 -12.66 2.25 -14.05
N ASP A 244 -12.08 3.02 -14.98
CA ASP A 244 -12.86 3.88 -15.88
C ASP A 244 -13.83 3.04 -16.73
N THR A 245 -13.37 1.87 -17.19
CA THR A 245 -14.22 0.92 -17.91
C THR A 245 -15.36 0.42 -17.03
N ILE A 246 -15.10 0.05 -15.76
CA ILE A 246 -16.11 -0.48 -14.84
C ILE A 246 -17.13 0.61 -14.45
N VAL A 247 -16.68 1.84 -14.19
CA VAL A 247 -17.57 2.98 -13.89
C VAL A 247 -18.39 3.39 -15.11
N GLU A 248 -17.81 3.34 -16.31
CA GLU A 248 -18.56 3.58 -17.55
C GLU A 248 -19.61 2.48 -17.80
N TYR A 249 -19.28 1.22 -17.50
CA TYR A 249 -20.22 0.11 -17.58
C TYR A 249 -21.32 0.19 -16.50
N SER A 250 -21.01 0.61 -15.27
CA SER A 250 -22.02 0.75 -14.21
C SER A 250 -23.04 1.85 -14.53
N LYS A 251 -22.59 2.97 -15.09
CA LYS A 251 -23.47 4.04 -15.61
C LYS A 251 -24.37 3.57 -16.76
N LYS A 252 -23.92 2.62 -17.60
CA LYS A 252 -24.76 2.01 -18.66
C LYS A 252 -25.81 1.05 -18.10
N LEU A 253 -25.55 0.41 -16.95
CA LEU A 253 -26.50 -0.47 -16.25
C LEU A 253 -27.58 0.29 -15.48
N GLU A 254 -27.34 1.57 -15.13
CA GLU A 254 -28.36 2.46 -14.55
C GLU A 254 -29.44 2.90 -15.55
N ASP A 255 -29.24 2.70 -16.87
CA ASP A 255 -30.30 2.86 -17.87
C ASP A 255 -31.19 1.60 -17.92
N PRO A 256 -32.44 1.64 -17.40
CA PRO A 256 -33.31 0.47 -17.30
C PRO A 256 -33.65 -0.14 -18.67
N ARG A 257 -33.43 0.60 -19.76
CA ARG A 257 -33.70 0.15 -21.14
C ARG A 257 -32.58 -0.71 -21.72
N GLN A 258 -31.36 -0.65 -21.16
CA GLN A 258 -30.20 -1.41 -21.64
C GLN A 258 -29.94 -2.68 -20.81
N ALA A 259 -30.37 -2.69 -19.53
CA ALA A 259 -30.17 -3.80 -18.60
C ALA A 259 -30.81 -5.13 -19.05
N ALA A 260 -32.00 -5.08 -19.66
CA ALA A 260 -32.72 -6.30 -20.08
C ALA A 260 -32.05 -7.09 -21.22
N THR A 261 -31.21 -6.44 -22.02
CA THR A 261 -30.54 -7.06 -23.18
C THR A 261 -29.20 -7.69 -22.79
N GLN A 262 -28.53 -7.22 -21.73
CA GLN A 262 -27.16 -7.61 -21.38
C GLN A 262 -27.05 -8.72 -20.33
N THR A 263 -28.06 -8.93 -19.47
CA THR A 263 -28.08 -10.08 -18.52
C THR A 263 -27.98 -11.43 -19.26
N ARG A 264 -28.38 -11.47 -20.55
CA ARG A 264 -28.29 -12.67 -21.39
C ARG A 264 -26.87 -12.96 -21.92
N LEU A 265 -25.98 -11.97 -21.96
CA LEU A 265 -24.61 -12.11 -22.48
C LEU A 265 -23.59 -12.47 -21.39
N LEU A 266 -23.86 -12.09 -20.13
CA LEU A 266 -22.99 -12.39 -18.98
C LEU A 266 -23.02 -13.87 -18.58
N SER A 267 -24.12 -14.59 -18.82
CA SER A 267 -24.21 -16.04 -18.58
C SER A 267 -23.44 -16.88 -19.61
N THR A 268 -23.09 -16.31 -20.77
CA THR A 268 -22.39 -17.03 -21.84
C THR A 268 -20.88 -16.81 -21.86
N SER A 269 -20.36 -15.74 -21.25
CA SER A 269 -18.93 -15.38 -21.33
C SER A 269 -18.10 -15.74 -20.09
N VAL A 270 -18.72 -16.26 -19.02
CA VAL A 270 -18.02 -16.72 -17.80
C VAL A 270 -17.56 -18.19 -17.90
N ASN A 271 -17.88 -18.88 -18.99
CA ASN A 271 -17.54 -20.30 -19.21
C ASN A 271 -16.60 -20.58 -20.41
N ARG A 272 -15.74 -19.61 -20.79
CA ARG A 272 -14.64 -19.84 -21.74
C ARG A 272 -13.36 -19.15 -21.33
#